data_AF-A0A9W8RPV3-F1
#
_entry.id   AF-A0A9W8RPV3-F1
#
_cell.length_a   1.000
_cell.length_b   1.000
_cell.length_c   1.000
_cell.angle_alpha   90.00
_cell.angle_beta   90.00
_cell.angle_gamma   90.00
#
_symmetry.space_group_name_H-M   'P 1'
#
loop_
_entity.id
_entity.type
_entity.pdbx_description
1 polymer ?
#
loop_
_entity_poly.entity_id
_entity_poly.type
_entity_poly.pdbx_seq_one_letter_code
_entity_poly.pdbx_strand_id
1 'polypeptide(L)'
;MGTCLLTLFVTVAFILLQFSQQQPQPLAKQPIHDQSAIDPTSASIIPSKTSASAKAASQAANAFPSNIAPPEQSRLSDDLSSQIEPTTRIYVFNITRGLVSSGRYRKSMILVNGQTPGPLIEANIGDTIRVKVNNLMLNESTTIHWPNSSR
;
A
#
# COMPACT_ATOMS: atom_id res chain seq x y z
N MET A 1 -53.48 -13.74 30.34
CA MET A 1 -53.53 -13.38 28.90
C MET A 1 -52.82 -12.06 28.54
N GLY A 2 -52.51 -11.14 29.48
CA GLY A 2 -51.94 -9.83 29.15
C GLY A 2 -50.43 -9.75 28.86
N THR A 3 -49.62 -10.72 29.29
CA THR A 3 -48.14 -10.66 29.15
C THR A 3 -47.64 -11.00 27.74
N CYS A 4 -48.38 -11.80 26.98
CA CYS A 4 -48.01 -12.21 25.62
C CYS A 4 -48.23 -11.11 24.58
N LEU A 5 -49.22 -10.23 24.83
CA LEU A 5 -49.55 -9.13 23.92
C LEU A 5 -48.51 -7.99 24.04
N LEU A 6 -48.07 -7.70 25.27
CA LEU A 6 -47.08 -6.65 25.53
C LEU A 6 -45.70 -6.98 24.94
N THR A 7 -45.27 -8.25 24.99
CA THR A 7 -44.00 -8.69 24.38
C THR A 7 -44.04 -8.64 22.86
N LEU A 8 -45.19 -8.93 22.25
CA LEU A 8 -45.35 -8.82 20.79
C LEU A 8 -45.27 -7.35 20.34
N PHE A 9 -45.91 -6.42 21.04
CA PHE A 9 -45.82 -5.00 20.69
C PHE A 9 -44.42 -4.43 20.85
N VAL A 10 -43.69 -4.80 21.92
CA VAL A 10 -42.32 -4.32 22.14
C VAL A 10 -41.37 -4.86 21.07
N THR A 11 -41.48 -6.14 20.70
CA THR A 11 -40.62 -6.74 19.67
C THR A 11 -40.92 -6.21 18.27
N VAL A 12 -42.19 -6.05 17.91
CA VAL A 12 -42.59 -5.47 16.61
C VAL A 12 -42.14 -4.00 16.51
N ALA A 13 -42.30 -3.20 17.58
CA ALA A 13 -41.81 -1.82 17.61
C ALA A 13 -40.28 -1.76 17.46
N PHE A 14 -39.54 -2.68 18.10
CA PHE A 14 -38.09 -2.75 17.98
C PHE A 14 -37.66 -3.12 16.56
N ILE A 15 -38.32 -4.11 15.93
CA ILE A 15 -38.03 -4.53 14.56
C ILE A 15 -38.30 -3.39 13.56
N LEU A 16 -39.42 -2.68 13.70
CA LEU A 16 -39.75 -1.54 12.83
C LEU A 16 -38.77 -0.38 13.02
N LEU A 17 -38.28 -0.14 14.24
CA LEU A 17 -37.27 0.88 14.49
C LEU A 17 -35.91 0.52 13.87
N GLN A 18 -35.51 -0.75 13.90
CA GLN A 18 -34.27 -1.21 13.24
C GLN A 18 -34.38 -1.12 11.70
N PHE A 19 -35.54 -1.44 11.12
CA PHE A 19 -35.76 -1.31 9.67
C PHE A 19 -35.77 0.15 9.19
N SER A 20 -36.26 1.09 10.01
CA SER A 20 -36.27 2.52 9.66
C SER A 20 -34.88 3.16 9.60
N GLN A 21 -33.84 2.51 10.15
CA GLN A 21 -32.45 3.02 10.14
C GLN A 21 -31.64 2.54 8.93
N GLN A 22 -32.17 1.65 8.09
CA GLN A 22 -31.56 1.27 6.82
C GLN A 22 -32.09 2.12 5.66
N GLN A 23 -31.91 3.45 5.73
CA GLN A 23 -32.05 4.25 4.52
C GLN A 23 -30.84 3.98 3.61
N PRO A 24 -31.05 3.58 2.34
CA PRO A 24 -29.98 3.55 1.36
C PRO A 24 -29.38 4.95 1.25
N GLN A 25 -28.08 5.07 1.48
CA GLN A 25 -27.37 6.33 1.28
C GLN A 25 -27.58 6.80 -0.18
N PRO A 26 -27.96 8.07 -0.42
CA PRO A 26 -28.10 8.59 -1.77
C PRO A 26 -26.75 8.46 -2.48
N LEU A 27 -26.79 7.93 -3.71
CA LEU A 27 -25.62 7.74 -4.56
C LEU A 27 -24.96 9.11 -4.80
N ALA A 28 -23.90 9.41 -4.06
CA ALA A 28 -23.09 10.60 -4.31
C ALA A 28 -22.52 10.50 -5.74
N LYS A 29 -22.96 11.41 -6.61
CA LYS A 29 -22.46 11.56 -7.96
C LYS A 29 -20.98 11.96 -7.87
N GLN A 30 -20.09 11.01 -8.14
CA GLN A 30 -18.66 11.28 -8.25
C GLN A 30 -18.44 12.30 -9.38
N PRO A 31 -17.56 13.30 -9.21
CA PRO A 31 -17.24 14.23 -10.29
C PRO A 31 -16.64 13.44 -11.46
N ILE A 32 -17.14 13.72 -12.66
CA ILE A 32 -16.57 13.24 -13.92
C ILE A 32 -15.19 13.89 -14.04
N HIS A 33 -14.13 13.14 -13.78
CA HIS A 33 -12.79 13.55 -14.21
C HIS A 33 -12.67 13.18 -15.67
N ASP A 34 -12.69 14.21 -16.52
CA ASP A 34 -12.45 14.12 -17.95
C ASP A 34 -11.12 13.38 -18.18
N GLN A 35 -11.17 12.25 -18.87
CA GLN A 35 -10.02 11.54 -19.38
C GLN A 35 -9.95 11.85 -20.87
N SER A 36 -9.28 12.95 -21.20
CA SER A 36 -8.89 13.28 -22.56
C SER A 36 -7.45 13.78 -22.58
N ALA A 37 -6.51 12.85 -22.69
CA ALA A 37 -5.35 12.97 -23.58
C ALA A 37 -4.45 11.72 -23.42
N ILE A 38 -4.50 10.88 -24.44
CA ILE A 38 -3.49 9.89 -24.75
C ILE A 38 -2.36 10.64 -25.47
N ASP A 39 -1.12 10.52 -25.00
CA ASP A 39 0.08 10.74 -25.84
C ASP A 39 1.20 9.79 -25.40
N PRO A 40 1.55 8.76 -26.20
CA PRO A 40 2.68 7.88 -25.95
C PRO A 40 3.78 8.21 -26.95
N THR A 41 4.58 9.24 -26.73
CA THR A 41 5.86 9.41 -27.44
C THR A 41 6.80 10.30 -26.64
N SER A 42 7.82 9.71 -26.03
CA SER A 42 9.16 10.31 -26.04
C SER A 42 10.18 9.19 -25.90
N ALA A 43 10.83 8.98 -27.03
CA ALA A 43 11.77 7.92 -27.29
C ALA A 43 13.11 8.15 -26.58
N SER A 44 13.69 7.03 -26.15
CA SER A 44 15.11 6.67 -26.21
C SER A 44 16.03 7.67 -26.93
N ILE A 45 17.00 8.24 -26.20
CA ILE A 45 18.24 8.76 -26.79
C ILE A 45 19.42 8.18 -25.99
N ILE A 46 20.07 7.20 -26.60
CA ILE A 46 21.38 6.67 -26.28
C ILE A 46 22.42 7.51 -27.03
N PRO A 47 23.49 8.02 -26.40
CA PRO A 47 24.72 8.32 -27.12
C PRO A 47 25.75 7.21 -26.89
N SER A 48 25.84 6.31 -27.88
CA SER A 48 26.97 5.41 -28.07
C SER A 48 28.13 6.20 -28.68
N LYS A 49 29.28 6.29 -27.99
CA LYS A 49 30.54 6.62 -28.66
C LYS A 49 31.68 5.76 -28.12
N THR A 50 31.80 4.62 -28.79
CA THR A 50 33.03 3.99 -29.29
C THR A 50 34.35 4.42 -28.65
N SER A 51 34.90 3.53 -27.83
CA SER A 51 36.31 3.45 -27.46
C SER A 51 37.10 2.72 -28.56
N ALA A 52 38.18 3.34 -29.03
CA ALA A 52 39.26 2.63 -29.72
C ALA A 52 40.56 3.44 -29.63
N SER A 53 41.54 2.96 -28.86
CA SER A 53 42.85 2.55 -29.39
C SER A 53 43.73 2.02 -28.26
N ALA A 54 44.19 0.79 -28.45
CA ALA A 54 45.02 0.03 -27.52
C ALA A 54 46.50 0.42 -27.61
N LYS A 55 47.24 0.20 -26.53
CA LYS A 55 48.66 -0.12 -26.61
C LYS A 55 48.94 -1.38 -25.77
N ALA A 56 49.30 -2.44 -26.49
CA ALA A 56 49.65 -3.78 -26.02
C ALA A 56 50.86 -3.75 -25.05
N ALA A 57 50.78 -4.42 -23.90
CA ALA A 57 51.13 -5.83 -23.63
C ALA A 57 52.59 -6.03 -23.18
N SER A 58 52.76 -6.53 -21.96
CA SER A 58 53.55 -7.75 -21.66
C SER A 58 53.65 -7.93 -20.15
N GLN A 59 53.10 -9.03 -19.62
CA GLN A 59 53.90 -10.01 -18.90
C GLN A 59 53.04 -11.21 -18.53
N ALA A 60 53.64 -12.35 -18.78
CA ALA A 60 53.06 -13.66 -18.71
C ALA A 60 53.01 -14.18 -17.28
N ALA A 61 52.22 -15.25 -17.16
CA ALA A 61 52.49 -16.42 -16.35
C ALA A 61 51.76 -16.51 -14.99
N ASN A 62 50.93 -17.56 -14.95
CA ASN A 62 50.75 -18.51 -13.86
C ASN A 62 49.47 -18.43 -13.02
N ALA A 63 48.91 -19.64 -12.89
CA ALA A 63 47.87 -20.10 -11.98
C ALA A 63 46.43 -19.71 -12.32
N PHE A 64 45.62 -20.73 -12.59
CA PHE A 64 44.18 -20.69 -12.33
C PHE A 64 43.98 -20.87 -10.82
N PRO A 65 43.51 -19.86 -10.07
CA PRO A 65 42.89 -20.13 -8.78
C PRO A 65 41.40 -20.42 -9.02
N SER A 66 41.01 -21.65 -8.71
CA SER A 66 39.62 -22.05 -8.53
C SER A 66 39.03 -21.28 -7.34
N ASN A 67 38.52 -20.07 -7.53
CA ASN A 67 37.60 -19.45 -6.57
C ASN A 67 36.81 -18.30 -7.21
N ILE A 68 35.69 -18.60 -7.84
CA ILE A 68 34.71 -17.58 -8.22
C ILE A 68 33.88 -17.30 -6.97
N ALA A 69 34.25 -16.25 -6.25
CA ALA A 69 33.40 -15.70 -5.20
C ALA A 69 32.04 -15.28 -5.81
N PRO A 70 30.92 -15.39 -5.06
CA PRO A 70 29.60 -14.98 -5.53
C PRO A 70 29.60 -13.53 -6.04
N PRO A 71 28.78 -13.19 -7.04
CA PRO A 71 28.81 -11.89 -7.70
C PRO A 71 28.63 -10.73 -6.72
N GLU A 72 29.44 -9.70 -6.95
CA GLU A 72 29.65 -8.45 -6.21
C GLU A 72 28.42 -7.51 -6.18
N GLN A 73 27.21 -8.05 -6.05
CA GLN A 73 25.98 -7.25 -6.02
C GLN A 73 25.68 -6.66 -4.64
N SER A 74 26.34 -7.14 -3.58
CA SER A 74 26.12 -6.66 -2.21
C SER A 74 26.83 -5.33 -1.90
N ARG A 75 27.83 -4.93 -2.70
CA ARG A 75 28.67 -3.75 -2.38
C ARG A 75 28.12 -2.43 -2.90
N LEU A 76 27.17 -2.46 -3.84
CA LEU A 76 26.60 -1.25 -4.43
C LEU A 76 25.47 -0.64 -3.58
N SER A 77 24.81 -1.45 -2.74
CA SER A 77 23.75 -0.99 -1.83
C SER A 77 24.30 -0.27 -0.60
N ASP A 78 25.44 -0.72 -0.08
CA ASP A 78 26.03 -0.15 1.14
C ASP A 78 26.58 1.26 0.90
N ASP A 79 27.18 1.50 -0.27
CA ASP A 79 27.73 2.81 -0.63
C ASP A 79 26.61 3.84 -0.88
N LEU A 80 25.54 3.46 -1.59
CA LEU A 80 24.40 4.34 -1.86
C LEU A 80 23.56 4.63 -0.59
N SER A 81 23.48 3.68 0.34
CA SER A 81 22.77 3.87 1.61
C SER A 81 23.51 4.85 2.53
N SER A 82 24.84 4.95 2.42
CA SER A 82 25.65 5.89 3.21
C SER A 82 25.46 7.36 2.80
N GLN A 83 24.86 7.61 1.63
CA GLN A 83 24.62 8.95 1.09
C GLN A 83 23.21 9.49 1.37
N ILE A 84 22.32 8.67 1.96
CA ILE A 84 20.94 9.06 2.28
C ILE A 84 20.81 9.25 3.78
N GLU A 85 20.58 10.48 4.22
CA GLU A 85 20.31 10.76 5.64
C GLU A 85 18.96 10.17 6.06
N PRO A 86 18.88 9.45 7.19
CA PRO A 86 17.62 8.93 7.71
C PRO A 86 16.57 10.03 7.92
N THR A 87 15.35 9.80 7.44
CA THR A 87 14.25 10.76 7.57
C THR A 87 13.03 10.18 8.28
N THR A 88 12.15 11.05 8.77
CA THR A 88 10.86 10.64 9.34
C THR A 88 9.77 10.71 8.28
N ARG A 89 9.17 9.56 7.94
CA ARG A 89 8.06 9.45 7.01
C ARG A 89 6.74 9.37 7.76
N ILE A 90 5.85 10.31 7.47
CA ILE A 90 4.56 10.45 8.18
C ILE A 90 3.43 9.95 7.29
N TYR A 91 2.64 9.03 7.82
CA TYR A 91 1.44 8.50 7.18
C TYR A 91 0.20 8.74 8.04
N VAL A 92 -0.95 8.93 7.41
CA VAL A 92 -2.25 9.03 8.08
C VAL A 92 -3.16 7.91 7.58
N PHE A 93 -3.63 7.08 8.50
CA PHE A 93 -4.51 5.96 8.25
C PHE A 93 -5.90 6.26 8.80
N ASN A 94 -6.85 6.53 7.92
CA ASN A 94 -8.26 6.62 8.25
C ASN A 94 -8.89 5.24 8.06
N ILE A 95 -9.22 4.59 9.17
CA ILE A 95 -9.80 3.25 9.19
C ILE A 95 -11.31 3.36 9.12
N THR A 96 -11.89 2.78 8.08
CA THR A 96 -13.35 2.82 7.83
C THR A 96 -13.86 1.45 7.46
N ARG A 97 -15.17 1.23 7.66
CA ARG A 97 -15.88 0.08 7.08
C ARG A 97 -16.56 0.51 5.79
N GLY A 98 -16.37 -0.25 4.71
CA GLY A 98 -16.93 0.07 3.39
C GLY A 98 -17.37 -1.16 2.61
N LEU A 99 -18.35 -0.98 1.71
CA LEU A 99 -18.80 -2.01 0.78
C LEU A 99 -17.99 -1.99 -0.51
N VAL A 100 -17.08 -2.95 -0.65
CA VAL A 100 -16.19 -3.07 -1.81
C VAL A 100 -16.62 -4.25 -2.67
N SER A 101 -16.53 -4.08 -4.00
CA SER A 101 -16.85 -5.13 -4.96
C SER A 101 -15.63 -5.98 -5.25
N SER A 102 -15.78 -7.30 -5.17
CA SER A 102 -14.81 -8.27 -5.70
C SER A 102 -15.56 -9.08 -6.76
N GLY A 103 -15.42 -8.65 -8.02
CA GLY A 103 -16.24 -9.17 -9.12
C GLY A 103 -17.73 -8.84 -8.95
N ARG A 104 -18.57 -9.87 -8.90
CA ARG A 104 -20.04 -9.74 -8.86
C ARG A 104 -20.62 -9.62 -7.44
N TYR A 105 -19.79 -9.73 -6.41
CA TYR A 105 -20.24 -9.69 -5.02
C TYR A 105 -19.66 -8.47 -4.30
N ARG A 106 -20.50 -7.81 -3.50
CA ARG A 106 -20.07 -6.76 -2.58
C ARG A 106 -19.89 -7.34 -1.19
N LYS A 107 -18.77 -7.02 -0.56
CA LYS A 107 -18.43 -7.44 0.80
C LYS A 107 -18.16 -6.21 1.66
N SER A 108 -18.63 -6.24 2.90
CA SER A 108 -18.24 -5.27 3.92
C SER A 108 -16.79 -5.57 4.33
N MET A 109 -15.89 -4.62 4.12
CA MET A 109 -14.47 -4.75 4.43
C MET A 109 -13.97 -3.56 5.24
N ILE A 110 -12.91 -3.78 6.01
CA ILE A 110 -12.16 -2.71 6.66
C ILE A 110 -11.17 -2.15 5.63
N LEU A 111 -11.15 -0.82 5.51
CA LEU A 111 -10.39 -0.08 4.52
C LEU A 111 -9.46 0.91 5.22
N VAL A 112 -8.27 1.08 4.66
CA VAL A 112 -7.35 2.15 5.04
C VAL A 112 -7.42 3.21 3.95
N ASN A 113 -7.84 4.43 4.29
CA ASN A 113 -8.02 5.53 3.34
C ASN A 113 -8.93 5.14 2.14
N GLY A 114 -9.97 4.34 2.39
CA GLY A 114 -10.92 3.88 1.37
C GLY A 114 -10.40 2.75 0.47
N GLN A 115 -9.20 2.22 0.72
CA GLN A 115 -8.56 1.22 -0.13
C GLN A 115 -8.39 -0.13 0.56
N THR A 116 -8.39 -1.19 -0.26
CA THR A 116 -8.00 -2.55 0.10
C THR A 116 -7.39 -3.24 -1.13
N PRO A 117 -6.12 -3.68 -1.10
CA PRO A 117 -5.13 -3.50 -0.03
C PRO A 117 -4.94 -2.04 0.40
N GLY A 118 -4.49 -1.82 1.63
CA GLY A 118 -4.22 -0.47 2.14
C GLY A 118 -3.07 0.22 1.39
N PRO A 119 -2.87 1.54 1.61
CA PRO A 119 -1.78 2.28 0.98
C PRO A 119 -0.41 1.65 1.27
N LEU A 120 0.47 1.64 0.26
CA LEU A 120 1.84 1.20 0.40
C LEU A 120 2.61 2.17 1.31
N ILE A 121 3.39 1.60 2.24
CA ILE A 121 4.37 2.34 3.02
C ILE A 121 5.74 2.03 2.43
N GLU A 122 6.41 3.06 1.95
CA GLU A 122 7.78 2.98 1.43
C GLU A 122 8.72 3.76 2.36
N ALA A 123 9.87 3.18 2.66
CA ALA A 123 10.89 3.75 3.50
C ALA A 123 12.26 3.24 3.10
N ASN A 124 13.29 4.07 3.30
CA ASN A 124 14.68 3.65 3.18
C ASN A 124 15.15 3.01 4.49
N ILE A 125 16.26 2.30 4.42
CA ILE A 125 16.92 1.77 5.62
C ILE A 125 17.32 2.95 6.52
N GLY A 126 16.98 2.84 7.81
CA GLY A 126 17.24 3.88 8.81
C GLY A 126 16.10 4.88 9.01
N ASP A 127 15.15 4.97 8.09
CA ASP A 127 14.02 5.89 8.23
C ASP A 127 13.12 5.57 9.43
N THR A 128 12.57 6.61 10.05
CA THR A 128 11.54 6.47 11.07
C THR A 128 10.15 6.58 10.44
N ILE A 129 9.33 5.54 10.58
CA ILE A 129 7.94 5.56 10.10
C ILE A 129 7.02 5.98 11.24
N ARG A 130 6.28 7.07 11.04
CA ARG A 130 5.26 7.56 11.98
C ARG A 130 3.88 7.46 11.34
N VAL A 131 3.02 6.61 11.88
CA VAL A 131 1.65 6.44 11.40
C VAL A 131 0.66 6.98 12.41
N LYS A 132 -0.14 7.98 12.01
CA LYS A 132 -1.32 8.41 12.76
C LYS A 132 -2.52 7.58 12.32
N VAL A 133 -3.09 6.82 13.25
CA VAL A 133 -4.27 5.98 12.98
C VAL A 133 -5.51 6.66 13.54
N ASN A 134 -6.48 6.95 12.68
CA ASN A 134 -7.79 7.44 13.05
C ASN A 134 -8.80 6.31 12.84
N ASN A 135 -9.35 5.78 13.93
CA ASN A 135 -10.44 4.82 13.85
C ASN A 135 -11.76 5.56 13.65
N LEU A 136 -12.35 5.45 12.45
CA LEU A 136 -13.62 6.08 12.09
C LEU A 136 -14.78 5.06 12.06
N MET A 137 -14.57 3.86 12.61
CA MET A 137 -15.61 2.84 12.77
C MET A 137 -16.37 3.10 14.07
N LEU A 138 -17.71 3.05 14.02
CA LEU A 138 -18.56 3.47 15.14
C LEU A 138 -18.47 2.56 16.37
N ASN A 139 -18.44 1.25 16.17
CA ASN A 139 -18.62 0.27 17.26
C ASN A 139 -17.52 -0.83 17.27
N GLU A 140 -16.36 -0.53 16.69
CA GLU A 140 -15.27 -1.51 16.54
C GLU A 140 -13.96 -0.91 17.00
N SER A 141 -13.20 -1.64 17.82
CA SER A 141 -11.82 -1.29 18.15
C SER A 141 -10.87 -1.73 17.02
N THR A 142 -9.70 -1.11 16.94
CA THR A 142 -8.70 -1.46 15.91
C THR A 142 -7.29 -1.37 16.48
N THR A 143 -6.44 -2.28 16.01
CA THR A 143 -5.00 -2.33 16.29
C THR A 143 -4.29 -2.63 14.97
N ILE A 144 -3.20 -1.91 14.67
CA ILE A 144 -2.36 -2.17 13.50
C ILE A 144 -1.13 -2.97 13.96
N HIS A 145 -0.87 -4.07 13.27
CA HIS A 145 0.34 -4.88 13.47
C HIS A 145 1.20 -4.80 12.20
N TRP A 146 2.51 -4.61 12.40
CA TRP A 146 3.49 -4.68 11.33
C TRP A 146 4.05 -6.10 11.29
N PRO A 147 3.60 -6.97 10.36
CA PRO A 147 4.15 -8.30 10.24
C PRO A 147 5.62 -8.20 9.83
N ASN A 148 6.51 -8.80 10.64
CA ASN A 148 7.96 -8.87 10.45
C ASN A 148 8.62 -7.60 9.88
N SER A 149 8.63 -6.51 10.65
CA SER A 149 9.62 -5.44 10.48
C SER A 149 10.92 -5.82 11.22
N SER A 150 11.82 -6.56 10.59
CA SER A 150 13.15 -6.83 11.16
C SER A 150 14.07 -5.62 10.95
N ARG A 151 14.87 -5.30 11.98
CA ARG A 151 15.91 -4.25 11.95
C ARG A 151 17.14 -4.72 11.20
#